data_AF-A0A9W8Y6G6-F1
#
_entry.id   AF-A0A9W8Y6G6-F1
#
_cell.length_a   1.000
_cell.length_b   1.000
_cell.length_c   1.000
_cell.angle_alpha   90.00
_cell.angle_beta   90.00
_cell.angle_gamma   90.00
#
_symmetry.space_group_name_H-M   'P 1'
#
loop_
_entity.id
_entity.type
_entity.pdbx_description
1 polymer ?
#
loop_
_entity_poly.entity_id
_entity_poly.type
_entity_poly.pdbx_seq_one_letter_code
_entity_poly.pdbx_strand_id
1 'polypeptide(L)'
;MSLKTLITWTWLAIRALLLQAIAPSHRPTMPHAVNTWSPTKQYVHSLPLFVNDGQLEKTQIGELRPTTLDLPIEELRERFDQDGYLFVKGLLPRAAVLEARKQYFNFLQPTGVLKPGTQPVEGIFDDAKDRAQFPGIGAGAAGGNGHPGEYAAVFVDRALEAHYQKWYYEDFCKHPALKDFVTRLTGWGENTKAFERTLLRNNVPGNKAIGVHYDQ
;
A
#
# COMPACT_ATOMS: atom_id res chain seq x y z
N MET A 1 25.38 -12.52 0.77
CA MET A 1 24.24 -13.34 1.27
C MET A 1 22.96 -12.59 0.91
N SER A 2 22.14 -13.20 0.05
CA SER A 2 21.08 -12.56 -0.74
C SER A 2 19.92 -12.00 0.11
N LEU A 3 19.72 -10.68 0.07
CA LEU A 3 18.50 -10.02 0.54
C LEU A 3 17.39 -10.23 -0.51
N LYS A 4 16.45 -11.13 -0.25
CA LYS A 4 15.19 -11.19 -1.00
C LYS A 4 14.29 -10.04 -0.50
N THR A 5 14.34 -8.90 -1.18
CA THR A 5 13.60 -7.70 -0.79
C THR A 5 12.19 -7.74 -1.38
N LEU A 6 11.19 -7.73 -0.50
CA LEU A 6 9.77 -7.69 -0.86
C LEU A 6 9.36 -6.24 -1.17
N ILE A 7 8.64 -6.01 -2.27
CA ILE A 7 7.98 -4.71 -2.55
C ILE A 7 6.89 -4.50 -1.50
N THR A 8 7.07 -3.49 -0.63
CA THR A 8 6.07 -3.06 0.34
C THR A 8 5.09 -2.08 -0.32
N TRP A 9 3.83 -2.48 -0.37
CA TRP A 9 2.71 -1.67 -0.87
C TRP A 9 2.12 -0.88 0.28
N THR A 10 2.43 0.42 0.34
CA THR A 10 1.84 1.34 1.31
C THR A 10 0.73 2.12 0.61
N TRP A 11 -0.51 1.79 0.97
CA TRP A 11 -1.71 2.49 0.51
C TRP A 11 -1.78 3.91 1.06
N LEU A 12 -2.21 4.86 0.23
CA LEU A 12 -2.75 6.14 0.69
C LEU A 12 -3.95 6.48 -0.19
N ALA A 13 -5.12 6.00 0.22
CA ALA A 13 -6.40 6.58 -0.15
C ALA A 13 -7.20 6.61 1.15
N ILE A 14 -7.28 7.81 1.73
CA ILE A 14 -7.95 8.13 3.01
C ILE A 14 -7.17 7.64 4.24
N ARG A 15 -7.01 8.55 5.22
CA ARG A 15 -6.31 8.33 6.48
C ARG A 15 -6.73 6.99 7.11
N ALA A 16 -5.69 6.18 7.27
CA ALA A 16 -5.60 4.88 7.90
C ALA A 16 -6.21 3.68 7.18
N LEU A 17 -5.29 2.75 6.89
CA LEU A 17 -5.48 1.31 6.93
C LEU A 17 -4.11 0.66 6.60
N LEU A 18 -3.30 0.25 7.60
CA LEU A 18 -1.99 -0.36 7.34
C LEU A 18 -1.58 -1.49 8.29
N LEU A 19 -1.60 -2.73 7.77
CA LEU A 19 -0.96 -4.01 8.22
C LEU A 19 -1.91 -5.17 8.58
N GLN A 20 -2.47 -5.89 7.61
CA GLN A 20 -2.88 -7.29 7.85
C GLN A 20 -2.11 -8.22 6.91
N ALA A 21 -1.08 -8.86 7.46
CA ALA A 21 -0.81 -10.25 7.18
C ALA A 21 -0.24 -10.85 8.47
N ILE A 22 -0.68 -12.06 8.78
CA ILE A 22 -0.25 -12.97 9.86
C ILE A 22 -0.97 -12.77 11.21
N ALA A 23 -2.05 -13.53 11.40
CA ALA A 23 -2.42 -14.11 12.69
C ALA A 23 -2.87 -15.57 12.44
N PRO A 24 -2.41 -16.56 13.25
CA PRO A 24 -2.62 -17.98 12.98
C PRO A 24 -3.91 -18.52 13.62
N SER A 25 -4.75 -19.20 12.84
CA SER A 25 -5.78 -20.13 13.35
C SER A 25 -5.37 -21.58 13.08
N HIS A 26 -5.78 -22.48 13.98
CA HIS A 26 -5.24 -23.82 14.21
C HIS A 26 -5.38 -24.83 13.04
N ARG A 27 -4.46 -25.81 13.04
CA ARG A 27 -3.99 -26.75 11.97
C ARG A 27 -4.99 -27.83 11.50
N PRO A 28 -4.74 -28.45 10.33
CA PRO A 28 -4.00 -29.73 10.33
C PRO A 28 -2.62 -29.67 9.62
N THR A 29 -1.76 -30.62 9.99
CA THR A 29 -0.32 -30.69 9.75
C THR A 29 0.10 -31.07 8.33
N MET A 30 0.99 -30.28 7.74
CA MET A 30 1.89 -30.65 6.63
C MET A 30 3.31 -30.13 6.93
N PRO A 31 4.37 -30.81 6.48
CA PRO A 31 5.76 -30.55 6.91
C PRO A 31 6.32 -29.23 6.36
N HIS A 32 6.49 -28.28 7.27
CA HIS A 32 7.49 -27.22 7.38
C HIS A 32 8.11 -26.62 6.09
N ALA A 33 7.54 -25.52 5.62
CA ALA A 33 8.35 -24.33 5.35
C ALA A 33 8.41 -23.53 6.65
N VAL A 34 9.56 -23.53 7.32
CA VAL A 34 9.77 -22.72 8.53
C VAL A 34 9.77 -21.26 8.10
N ASN A 35 8.66 -20.57 8.33
CA ASN A 35 8.57 -19.14 8.12
C ASN A 35 9.29 -18.45 9.29
N THR A 36 10.59 -18.16 9.14
CA THR A 36 11.41 -17.45 10.14
C THR A 36 11.25 -15.93 10.08
N TRP A 37 10.24 -15.43 9.35
CA TRP A 37 9.96 -14.01 9.31
C TRP A 37 9.20 -13.56 10.56
N SER A 38 9.95 -13.09 11.55
CA SER A 38 9.47 -12.13 12.54
C SER A 38 9.82 -10.73 12.02
N PRO A 39 8.85 -9.83 11.80
CA PRO A 39 9.19 -8.42 11.67
C PRO A 39 9.79 -8.00 13.01
N THR A 40 11.10 -7.75 13.04
CA THR A 40 11.77 -7.25 14.24
C THR A 40 11.22 -5.85 14.51
N LYS A 41 10.22 -5.75 15.41
CA LYS A 41 9.66 -4.49 15.97
C LYS A 41 10.74 -3.47 16.37
N GLN A 42 11.95 -3.94 16.67
CA GLN A 42 13.09 -3.12 17.08
C GLN A 42 13.62 -2.13 16.03
N TYR A 43 13.44 -2.34 14.72
CA TYR A 43 14.11 -1.49 13.72
C TYR A 43 13.44 -0.13 13.46
N VAL A 44 12.13 0.00 13.71
CA VAL A 44 11.41 1.24 13.34
C VAL A 44 11.64 2.34 14.39
N HIS A 45 11.80 1.99 15.66
CA HIS A 45 12.05 2.95 16.75
C HIS A 45 13.49 3.50 16.81
N SER A 46 14.42 2.91 16.06
CA SER A 46 15.84 3.28 16.08
C SER A 46 16.26 4.14 14.89
N LEU A 47 15.44 4.24 13.84
CA LEU A 47 15.74 5.04 12.65
C LEU A 47 15.21 6.48 12.81
N PRO A 48 15.99 7.50 12.44
CA PRO A 48 15.48 8.87 12.39
C PRO A 48 14.44 8.97 11.27
N LEU A 49 13.22 9.37 11.63
CA LEU A 49 12.13 9.65 10.69
C LEU A 49 12.04 11.15 10.46
N PHE A 50 11.73 11.57 9.24
CA PHE A 50 11.67 12.98 8.85
C PHE A 50 10.30 13.33 8.26
N VAL A 51 9.84 14.54 8.60
CA VAL A 51 8.75 15.26 7.95
C VAL A 51 9.29 16.48 7.22
N ASN A 52 8.43 17.24 6.55
CA ASN A 52 8.85 18.43 5.81
C ASN A 52 9.53 19.48 6.72
N ASP A 53 9.15 19.52 7.99
CA ASP A 53 9.65 20.49 8.98
C ASP A 53 10.86 19.99 9.79
N GLY A 54 11.40 18.79 9.48
CA GLY A 54 12.58 18.23 10.13
C GLY A 54 12.38 16.81 10.68
N GLN A 55 13.26 16.41 11.60
CA GLN A 55 13.21 15.07 12.20
C GLN A 55 12.03 14.97 13.19
N LEU A 56 11.30 13.85 13.17
CA LEU A 56 10.32 13.51 14.19
C LEU A 56 11.01 13.12 15.50
N GLU A 57 10.55 13.69 16.59
CA GLU A 57 10.89 13.24 17.93
C GLU A 57 10.32 11.84 18.17
N LYS A 58 11.02 11.02 18.97
CA LYS A 58 10.56 9.65 19.26
C LYS A 58 9.17 9.60 19.88
N THR A 59 8.80 10.63 20.64
CA THR A 59 7.48 10.78 21.25
C THR A 59 6.36 11.05 20.24
N GLN A 60 6.71 11.48 19.02
CA GLN A 60 5.77 11.70 17.92
C GLN A 60 5.56 10.44 17.05
N ILE A 61 6.25 9.34 17.38
CA ILE A 61 6.19 8.08 16.63
C ILE A 61 5.44 7.03 17.46
N GLY A 62 4.36 6.49 16.89
CA GLY A 62 3.56 5.44 17.52
C GLY A 62 3.08 4.40 16.51
N GLU A 63 2.66 3.24 17.02
CA GLU A 63 1.96 2.24 16.22
C GLU A 63 0.51 2.69 15.97
N LEU A 64 -0.01 2.45 14.77
CA LEU A 64 -1.44 2.67 14.49
C LEU A 64 -2.28 1.67 15.29
N ARG A 65 -3.34 2.15 15.95
CA ARG A 65 -4.26 1.29 16.71
C ARG A 65 -5.13 0.45 15.76
N PRO A 66 -5.00 -0.90 15.76
CA PRO A 66 -5.81 -1.75 14.90
C PRO A 66 -7.29 -1.68 15.30
N THR A 67 -8.15 -1.71 14.29
CA THR A 67 -9.60 -1.61 14.40
C THR A 67 -10.23 -2.76 13.63
N THR A 68 -11.11 -3.54 14.24
CA THR A 68 -11.78 -4.68 13.61
C THR A 68 -13.18 -4.27 13.14
N LEU A 69 -13.75 -5.03 12.19
CA LEU A 69 -15.03 -4.70 11.57
C LEU A 69 -16.26 -4.98 12.45
N ASP A 70 -16.07 -5.73 13.53
CA ASP A 70 -17.10 -6.13 14.50
C ASP A 70 -17.39 -5.06 15.56
N LEU A 71 -16.58 -3.99 15.63
CA LEU A 71 -16.85 -2.87 16.52
C LEU A 71 -18.12 -2.11 16.13
N PRO A 72 -18.90 -1.61 17.11
CA PRO A 72 -20.05 -0.74 16.85
C PRO A 72 -19.64 0.51 16.05
N ILE A 73 -20.51 0.98 15.16
CA ILE A 73 -20.17 2.10 14.26
C ILE A 73 -19.93 3.40 15.03
N GLU A 74 -20.58 3.56 16.18
CA GLU A 74 -20.44 4.67 17.12
C GLU A 74 -19.04 4.71 17.73
N GLU A 75 -18.50 3.54 18.11
CA GLU A 75 -17.12 3.44 18.62
C GLU A 75 -16.10 3.72 17.50
N LEU A 76 -16.40 3.28 16.27
CA LEU A 76 -15.55 3.61 15.11
C LEU A 76 -15.50 5.12 14.87
N ARG A 77 -16.64 5.81 14.96
CA ARG A 77 -16.70 7.28 14.83
C ARG A 77 -15.95 7.98 15.95
N GLU A 78 -16.15 7.56 17.19
CA GLU A 78 -15.44 8.13 18.35
C GLU A 78 -13.92 8.00 18.19
N ARG A 79 -13.43 6.83 17.78
CA ARG A 79 -12.00 6.63 17.50
C ARG A 79 -11.51 7.51 16.36
N PHE A 80 -12.31 7.64 15.28
CA PHE A 80 -11.96 8.51 14.18
C PHE A 80 -11.85 9.98 14.61
N ASP A 81 -12.76 10.46 15.45
CA ASP A 81 -12.76 11.84 15.95
C ASP A 81 -11.59 12.09 16.93
N GLN A 82 -11.26 11.11 17.76
CA GLN A 82 -10.16 11.20 18.73
C GLN A 82 -8.78 11.11 18.08
N ASP A 83 -8.58 10.11 17.22
CA ASP A 83 -7.27 9.80 16.65
C ASP A 83 -7.03 10.52 15.31
N GLY A 84 -8.10 11.01 14.67
CA GLY A 84 -8.09 11.55 13.32
C GLY A 84 -7.85 10.49 12.24
N TYR A 85 -7.94 9.21 12.57
CA TYR A 85 -7.73 8.08 11.66
C TYR A 85 -8.42 6.78 12.15
N LEU A 86 -8.63 5.80 11.26
CA LEU A 86 -9.02 4.43 11.62
C LEU A 86 -8.19 3.36 10.92
N PHE A 87 -7.38 2.59 11.64
CA PHE A 87 -6.67 1.46 11.05
C PHE A 87 -7.51 0.19 11.03
N VAL A 88 -8.42 0.10 10.07
CA VAL A 88 -9.32 -1.06 9.92
C VAL A 88 -8.59 -2.30 9.41
N LYS A 89 -8.90 -3.46 10.00
CA LYS A 89 -8.37 -4.77 9.62
C LYS A 89 -9.46 -5.52 8.87
N GLY A 90 -9.12 -6.13 7.73
CA GLY A 90 -10.00 -7.07 7.04
C GLY A 90 -11.11 -6.43 6.21
N LEU A 91 -11.06 -5.11 5.98
CA LEU A 91 -12.08 -4.38 5.23
C LEU A 91 -12.30 -4.93 3.81
N LEU A 92 -11.21 -5.09 3.07
CA LEU A 92 -11.26 -5.67 1.72
C LEU A 92 -11.04 -7.18 1.77
N PRO A 93 -11.83 -7.99 1.02
CA PRO A 93 -11.58 -9.41 0.90
C PRO A 93 -10.17 -9.67 0.38
N ARG A 94 -9.45 -10.59 1.05
CA ARG A 94 -8.07 -10.93 0.67
C ARG A 94 -7.94 -11.33 -0.80
N ALA A 95 -8.90 -12.09 -1.32
CA ALA A 95 -8.90 -12.52 -2.71
C ALA A 95 -8.96 -11.34 -3.69
N ALA A 96 -9.79 -10.32 -3.42
CA ALA A 96 -9.89 -9.12 -4.25
C ALA A 96 -8.58 -8.32 -4.26
N VAL A 97 -7.93 -8.19 -3.09
CA VAL A 97 -6.62 -7.53 -2.97
C VAL A 97 -5.53 -8.28 -3.76
N LEU A 98 -5.50 -9.62 -3.66
CA LEU A 98 -4.53 -10.43 -4.38
C LEU A 98 -4.77 -10.42 -5.89
N GLU A 99 -6.02 -10.39 -6.34
CA GLU A 99 -6.34 -10.30 -7.77
C GLU A 99 -5.93 -8.93 -8.33
N ALA A 100 -6.26 -7.81 -7.66
CA ALA A 100 -5.79 -6.49 -8.07
C ALA A 100 -4.25 -6.41 -8.14
N ARG A 101 -3.57 -6.98 -7.14
CA ARG A 101 -2.10 -7.08 -7.13
C ARG A 101 -1.57 -7.87 -8.33
N LYS A 102 -2.14 -9.04 -8.61
CA LYS A 102 -1.77 -9.88 -9.75
C LYS A 102 -1.97 -9.14 -11.07
N GLN A 103 -3.12 -8.50 -11.26
CA GLN A 103 -3.44 -7.75 -12.48
C GLN A 103 -2.47 -6.59 -12.70
N TYR A 104 -2.18 -5.83 -11.65
CA TYR A 104 -1.20 -4.75 -11.72
C TYR A 104 0.18 -5.23 -12.17
N PHE A 105 0.68 -6.31 -11.57
CA PHE A 105 2.01 -6.81 -11.89
C PHE A 105 2.08 -7.56 -13.22
N ASN A 106 0.99 -8.22 -13.64
CA ASN A 106 0.86 -8.70 -15.03
C ASN A 106 0.99 -7.53 -16.01
N PHE A 107 0.29 -6.42 -15.72
CA PHE A 107 0.28 -5.24 -16.57
C PHE A 107 1.65 -4.55 -16.65
N LEU A 108 2.40 -4.55 -15.55
CA LEU A 108 3.77 -4.03 -15.49
C LEU A 108 4.84 -5.01 -15.99
N GLN A 109 4.55 -6.30 -16.16
CA GLN A 109 5.55 -7.30 -16.54
C GLN A 109 6.41 -6.90 -17.76
N PRO A 110 5.87 -6.28 -18.83
CA PRO A 110 6.67 -5.87 -19.99
C PRO A 110 7.77 -4.84 -19.69
N THR A 111 7.70 -4.14 -18.55
CA THR A 111 8.73 -3.17 -18.12
C THR A 111 10.01 -3.84 -17.63
N GLY A 112 9.96 -5.16 -17.34
CA GLY A 112 11.07 -5.89 -16.72
C GLY A 112 11.27 -5.57 -15.24
N VAL A 113 10.32 -4.90 -14.57
CA VAL A 113 10.39 -4.59 -13.12
C VAL A 113 10.38 -5.84 -12.23
N LEU A 114 9.81 -6.94 -12.73
CA LEU A 114 9.63 -8.18 -11.97
C LEU A 114 10.81 -9.12 -12.12
N LYS A 115 11.21 -9.75 -11.01
CA LYS A 115 12.25 -10.77 -10.97
C LYS A 115 11.86 -11.97 -11.85
N PRO A 116 12.71 -12.40 -12.80
CA PRO A 116 12.44 -13.59 -13.60
C PRO A 116 12.16 -14.83 -12.76
N GLY A 117 11.20 -15.66 -13.20
CA GLY A 117 10.82 -16.88 -12.50
C GLY A 117 9.92 -16.70 -11.27
N THR A 118 9.46 -15.47 -11.00
CA THR A 118 8.45 -15.20 -9.96
C THR A 118 7.05 -15.03 -10.56
N GLN A 119 6.02 -15.33 -9.77
CA GLN A 119 4.65 -15.09 -10.15
C GLN A 119 4.32 -13.60 -10.01
N PRO A 120 3.57 -13.00 -10.95
CA PRO A 120 3.20 -11.58 -10.86
C PRO A 120 2.52 -11.19 -9.55
N VAL A 121 1.68 -12.05 -8.98
CA VAL A 121 1.06 -11.83 -7.66
C VAL A 121 2.07 -11.68 -6.52
N GLU A 122 3.28 -12.23 -6.65
CA GLU A 122 4.34 -12.06 -5.66
C GLU A 122 4.93 -10.65 -5.70
N GLY A 123 4.96 -10.00 -6.87
CA GLY A 123 5.40 -8.62 -7.01
C GLY A 123 6.83 -8.40 -6.53
N ILE A 124 7.74 -9.29 -6.89
CA ILE A 124 9.14 -9.24 -6.44
C ILE A 124 9.93 -8.41 -7.46
N PHE A 125 10.59 -7.35 -6.99
CA PHE A 125 11.46 -6.53 -7.82
C PHE A 125 12.67 -7.32 -8.31
N ASP A 126 13.05 -7.14 -9.57
CA ASP A 126 14.31 -7.67 -10.10
C ASP A 126 15.50 -6.84 -9.58
N ASP A 127 16.20 -7.36 -8.58
CA ASP A 127 17.36 -6.74 -7.95
C ASP A 127 18.57 -6.59 -8.88
N ALA A 128 18.55 -7.21 -10.06
CA ALA A 128 19.53 -6.99 -11.11
C ALA A 128 19.28 -5.71 -11.94
N LYS A 129 18.11 -5.07 -11.79
CA LYS A 129 17.75 -3.87 -12.54
C LYS A 129 18.19 -2.59 -11.84
N ASP A 130 18.49 -1.56 -12.63
CA ASP A 130 18.71 -0.21 -12.09
C ASP A 130 17.38 0.38 -11.60
N ARG A 131 17.27 0.57 -10.29
CA ARG A 131 16.11 1.17 -9.63
C ARG A 131 15.75 2.56 -10.16
N ALA A 132 16.71 3.31 -10.72
CA ALA A 132 16.45 4.63 -11.29
C ALA A 132 15.47 4.56 -12.48
N GLN A 133 15.32 3.39 -13.10
CA GLN A 133 14.36 3.14 -14.18
C GLN A 133 12.93 2.91 -13.67
N PHE A 134 12.73 2.81 -12.34
CA PHE A 134 11.45 2.48 -11.71
C PHE A 134 11.07 3.50 -10.63
N PRO A 135 10.96 4.80 -10.97
CA PRO A 135 10.68 5.86 -10.00
C PRO A 135 9.31 5.67 -9.33
N GLY A 136 9.18 6.14 -8.09
CA GLY A 136 7.91 6.10 -7.37
C GLY A 136 6.91 7.11 -7.92
N ILE A 137 5.76 6.66 -8.42
CA ILE A 137 4.72 7.55 -8.94
C ILE A 137 4.04 8.32 -7.79
N GLY A 138 3.88 9.63 -7.97
CA GLY A 138 3.23 10.53 -7.01
C GLY A 138 4.07 10.86 -5.77
N ALA A 139 5.37 10.58 -5.77
CA ALA A 139 6.25 10.77 -4.61
C ALA A 139 6.64 12.24 -4.32
N GLY A 140 6.06 13.21 -5.04
CA GLY A 140 6.25 14.64 -4.75
C GLY A 140 7.68 15.17 -4.92
N ALA A 141 8.62 14.38 -5.45
CA ALA A 141 9.94 14.88 -5.78
C ALA A 141 9.81 15.89 -6.93
N ALA A 142 9.86 17.18 -6.61
CA ALA A 142 10.08 18.24 -7.57
C ALA A 142 11.27 17.84 -8.46
N GLY A 143 10.99 17.51 -9.73
CA GLY A 143 11.98 17.09 -10.72
C GLY A 143 12.11 15.58 -10.99
N GLY A 144 11.45 14.69 -10.23
CA GLY A 144 11.59 13.22 -10.37
C GLY A 144 10.42 12.48 -11.02
N ASN A 145 9.30 13.17 -11.28
CA ASN A 145 8.16 12.61 -12.02
C ASN A 145 8.35 12.68 -13.55
N GLY A 146 9.48 13.22 -14.01
CA GLY A 146 9.84 13.26 -15.43
C GLY A 146 10.56 11.97 -15.82
N HIS A 147 10.32 11.50 -17.04
CA HIS A 147 10.92 10.32 -17.68
C HIS A 147 12.47 10.36 -17.58
N PRO A 148 13.13 9.64 -16.65
CA PRO A 148 14.59 9.59 -16.61
C PRO A 148 15.09 8.63 -17.72
N GLY A 149 15.04 9.10 -18.96
CA GLY A 149 15.41 8.33 -20.16
C GLY A 149 14.30 7.42 -20.71
N GLU A 150 14.54 6.88 -21.91
CA GLU A 150 13.54 6.11 -22.70
C GLU A 150 13.09 4.80 -22.03
N TYR A 151 13.95 4.12 -21.28
CA TYR A 151 13.58 2.87 -20.58
C TYR A 151 12.66 3.11 -19.38
N ALA A 152 12.88 4.22 -18.67
CA ALA A 152 12.02 4.59 -17.55
C ALA A 152 10.66 5.11 -18.04
N ALA A 153 10.57 5.61 -19.28
CA ALA A 153 9.33 6.02 -19.91
C ALA A 153 8.29 4.90 -19.91
N VAL A 154 8.66 3.70 -20.36
CA VAL A 154 7.74 2.56 -20.47
C VAL A 154 7.17 2.16 -19.12
N PHE A 155 7.99 2.21 -18.06
CA PHE A 155 7.51 1.94 -16.71
C PHE A 155 6.57 3.04 -16.21
N VAL A 156 6.97 4.31 -16.33
CA VAL A 156 6.18 5.46 -15.88
C VAL A 156 4.83 5.50 -16.60
N ASP A 157 4.83 5.37 -17.92
CA ASP A 157 3.61 5.41 -18.75
C ASP A 157 2.66 4.29 -18.34
N ARG A 158 3.14 3.05 -18.17
CA ARG A 158 2.31 1.94 -17.67
C ARG A 158 1.84 2.18 -16.24
N ALA A 159 2.70 2.65 -15.35
CA ALA A 159 2.31 2.92 -13.97
C ALA A 159 1.22 4.01 -13.90
N LEU A 160 1.25 5.02 -14.77
CA LEU A 160 0.19 6.01 -14.93
C LEU A 160 -1.06 5.39 -15.56
N GLU A 161 -0.93 4.62 -16.65
CA GLU A 161 -2.04 3.96 -17.34
C GLU A 161 -2.80 2.99 -16.42
N ALA A 162 -2.12 2.34 -15.48
CA ALA A 162 -2.72 1.45 -14.49
C ALA A 162 -3.87 2.08 -13.70
N HIS A 163 -3.87 3.41 -13.54
CA HIS A 163 -4.93 4.16 -12.84
C HIS A 163 -6.28 4.10 -13.56
N TYR A 164 -6.26 3.88 -14.88
CA TYR A 164 -7.45 3.85 -15.73
C TYR A 164 -7.87 2.42 -16.08
N GLN A 165 -7.10 1.41 -15.67
CA GLN A 165 -7.43 0.04 -15.96
C GLN A 165 -8.69 -0.38 -15.20
N LYS A 166 -9.61 -1.06 -15.89
CA LYS A 166 -10.89 -1.49 -15.32
C LYS A 166 -10.73 -2.27 -14.01
N TRP A 167 -9.77 -3.20 -13.96
CA TRP A 167 -9.50 -4.02 -12.78
C TRP A 167 -9.11 -3.19 -11.54
N TYR A 168 -8.58 -1.99 -11.74
CA TYR A 168 -8.24 -1.07 -10.67
C TYR A 168 -9.38 -0.09 -10.41
N TYR A 169 -9.70 0.74 -11.39
CA TYR A 169 -10.58 1.89 -11.24
C TYR A 169 -12.03 1.49 -10.98
N GLU A 170 -12.54 0.55 -11.76
CA GLU A 170 -13.94 0.14 -11.67
C GLU A 170 -14.14 -0.98 -10.66
N ASP A 171 -13.25 -1.98 -10.63
CA ASP A 171 -13.48 -3.19 -9.85
C ASP A 171 -12.96 -3.05 -8.42
N PHE A 172 -11.73 -2.56 -8.25
CA PHE A 172 -11.07 -2.56 -6.94
C PHE A 172 -11.31 -1.30 -6.12
N CYS A 173 -11.15 -0.11 -6.73
CA CYS A 173 -11.39 1.17 -6.08
C CYS A 173 -12.86 1.40 -5.72
N LYS A 174 -13.79 0.75 -6.42
CA LYS A 174 -15.24 0.83 -6.15
C LYS A 174 -15.79 -0.44 -5.50
N HIS A 175 -14.92 -1.26 -4.89
CA HIS A 175 -15.33 -2.49 -4.23
C HIS A 175 -16.44 -2.22 -3.18
N PRO A 176 -17.58 -2.95 -3.18
CA PRO A 176 -18.73 -2.65 -2.31
C PRO A 176 -18.38 -2.55 -0.83
N ALA A 177 -17.53 -3.45 -0.32
CA ALA A 177 -17.09 -3.40 1.08
C ALA A 177 -16.48 -2.06 1.50
N LEU A 178 -15.76 -1.36 0.60
CA LEU A 178 -15.20 -0.04 0.87
C LEU A 178 -16.32 1.01 0.93
N LYS A 179 -17.19 1.03 -0.08
CA LYS A 179 -18.32 1.97 -0.15
C LYS A 179 -19.25 1.79 1.06
N ASP A 180 -19.65 0.57 1.36
CA ASP A 180 -20.55 0.23 2.46
C ASP A 180 -19.97 0.62 3.82
N PHE A 181 -18.67 0.41 4.00
CA PHE A 181 -17.98 0.84 5.23
C PHE A 181 -17.97 2.36 5.37
N VAL A 182 -17.58 3.09 4.32
CA VAL A 182 -17.55 4.56 4.35
C VAL A 182 -18.97 5.12 4.55
N THR A 183 -19.96 4.61 3.83
CA THR A 183 -21.37 5.03 3.97
C THR A 183 -21.88 4.87 5.40
N ARG A 184 -21.58 3.74 6.05
CA ARG A 184 -21.95 3.55 7.46
C ARG A 184 -21.17 4.47 8.39
N LEU A 185 -19.85 4.58 8.21
CA LEU A 185 -18.99 5.39 9.06
C LEU A 185 -19.41 6.86 9.04
N THR A 186 -19.68 7.42 7.86
CA THR A 186 -20.02 8.83 7.71
C THR A 186 -21.51 9.14 7.90
N GLY A 187 -22.38 8.14 7.74
CA GLY A 187 -23.83 8.34 7.75
C GLY A 187 -24.37 9.07 6.52
N TRP A 188 -23.57 9.20 5.46
CA TRP A 188 -23.96 9.95 4.25
C TRP A 188 -24.99 9.24 3.37
N GLY A 189 -25.24 7.95 3.59
CA GLY A 189 -26.20 7.18 2.80
C GLY A 189 -25.88 7.23 1.30
N GLU A 190 -26.91 7.48 0.49
CA GLU A 190 -26.83 7.59 -0.97
C GLU A 190 -25.90 8.73 -1.46
N ASN A 191 -25.58 9.70 -0.61
CA ASN A 191 -24.65 10.78 -0.93
C ASN A 191 -23.17 10.35 -0.90
N THR A 192 -22.88 9.11 -0.52
CA THR A 192 -21.51 8.59 -0.51
C THR A 192 -21.02 8.39 -1.94
N LYS A 193 -20.03 9.18 -2.35
CA LYS A 193 -19.38 9.09 -3.66
C LYS A 193 -17.92 8.67 -3.52
N ALA A 194 -17.47 7.79 -4.42
CA ALA A 194 -16.05 7.52 -4.57
C ALA A 194 -15.39 8.66 -5.34
N PHE A 195 -14.15 8.99 -4.99
CA PHE A 195 -13.35 9.90 -5.80
C PHE A 195 -13.04 9.27 -7.16
N GLU A 196 -13.14 10.07 -8.22
CA GLU A 196 -12.79 9.64 -9.58
C GLU A 196 -11.27 9.65 -9.81
N ARG A 197 -10.55 10.51 -9.10
CA ARG A 197 -9.10 10.50 -9.13
C ARG A 197 -8.58 9.51 -8.09
N THR A 198 -7.75 8.58 -8.56
CA THR A 198 -7.05 7.60 -7.72
C THR A 198 -5.54 7.79 -7.86
N LEU A 199 -4.78 7.24 -6.92
CA LEU A 199 -3.33 7.22 -6.98
C LEU A 199 -2.80 5.85 -6.54
N LEU A 200 -2.31 5.08 -7.50
CA LEU A 200 -1.61 3.82 -7.30
C LEU A 200 -0.11 4.13 -7.17
N ARG A 201 0.41 3.95 -5.95
CA ARG A 201 1.81 4.21 -5.62
C ARG A 201 2.63 2.92 -5.73
N ASN A 202 3.64 2.91 -6.58
CA ASN A 202 4.69 1.90 -6.61
C ASN A 202 5.91 2.37 -5.80
N ASN A 203 6.52 1.46 -5.06
CA ASN A 203 7.81 1.71 -4.41
C ASN A 203 8.73 0.53 -4.66
N VAL A 204 9.92 0.77 -5.20
CA VAL A 204 10.97 -0.24 -5.27
C VAL A 204 11.90 -0.12 -4.07
N PRO A 205 12.62 -1.20 -3.70
CA PRO A 205 13.60 -1.16 -2.62
C PRO A 205 14.56 0.04 -2.70
N GLY A 206 14.68 0.75 -1.58
CA GLY A 206 15.57 1.91 -1.46
C GLY A 206 15.03 3.21 -2.07
N ASN A 207 13.78 3.25 -2.56
CA ASN A 207 13.10 4.51 -2.85
C ASN A 207 13.02 5.38 -1.59
N LYS A 208 13.12 6.70 -1.78
CA LYS A 208 12.93 7.66 -0.69
C LYS A 208 11.47 7.69 -0.27
N ALA A 209 11.23 7.79 1.03
CA ALA A 209 9.89 8.04 1.54
C ALA A 209 9.40 9.43 1.09
N ILE A 210 8.08 9.55 0.93
CA ILE A 210 7.44 10.85 0.75
C ILE A 210 7.48 11.62 2.06
N GLY A 211 7.69 12.93 1.99
CA GLY A 211 7.56 13.79 3.15
C GLY A 211 6.13 13.73 3.70
N VAL A 212 5.98 13.86 5.02
CA VAL A 212 4.65 13.90 5.65
C VAL A 212 3.93 15.18 5.22
N HIS A 213 2.69 15.02 4.76
CA HIS A 213 1.82 16.10 4.29
C HIS A 213 0.35 15.80 4.64
N TYR A 214 -0.49 16.80 4.48
CA TYR A 214 -1.94 16.64 4.48
C TYR A 214 -2.42 16.67 3.04
N ASP A 215 -3.22 15.68 2.66
CA ASP A 215 -3.97 15.73 1.42
C ASP A 215 -5.06 16.80 1.57
N GLN A 216 -5.14 17.75 0.62
CA GLN A 216 -6.16 18.79 0.54
C GLN A 216 -7.24 18.42 -0.47
#